data_AF-A0A671RLP5-F1
#
_entry.id   AF-A0A671RLP5-F1
#
_cell.length_a   1.000
_cell.length_b   1.000
_cell.length_c   1.000
_cell.angle_alpha   90.00
_cell.angle_beta   90.00
_cell.angle_gamma   90.00
#
_symmetry.space_group_name_H-M   'P 1'
#
loop_
_entity.id
_entity.type
_entity.pdbx_description
1 polymer ?
#
loop_
_entity_poly.entity_id
_entity_poly.type
_entity_poly.pdbx_seq_one_letter_code
_entity_poly.pdbx_strand_id
1 'polypeptide(L)'
;MGRKKIQIQRITDERNRQVTFTKRKFGLMKKAYELSVLCDCEIALIIFNHSNKLFQYASTDMDKVLLKYTEYNEPHESRTNADIIETLRKKGFNGCNSPEPDGDDSIDQSPLQEDKYRNSEELDILFKRYGVSVGEDNFH
;
A
#
# COMPACT_ATOMS: atom_id res chain seq x y z
N MET A 1 -11.47 -12.24 -16.94
CA MET A 1 -10.67 -13.30 -16.28
C MET A 1 -10.56 -13.00 -14.79
N GLY A 2 -10.95 -13.94 -13.92
CA GLY A 2 -10.88 -13.77 -12.47
C GLY A 2 -9.46 -13.82 -11.90
N ARG A 3 -9.30 -13.44 -10.63
CA ARG A 3 -8.02 -13.41 -9.91
C ARG A 3 -7.60 -14.83 -9.51
N LYS A 4 -6.51 -15.35 -10.07
CA LYS A 4 -5.92 -16.64 -9.64
C LYS A 4 -4.97 -16.44 -8.46
N LYS A 5 -4.93 -17.42 -7.54
CA LYS A 5 -3.95 -17.48 -6.44
C LYS A 5 -2.55 -17.66 -7.03
N ILE A 6 -1.56 -16.95 -6.49
CA ILE A 6 -0.14 -17.06 -6.87
C ILE A 6 0.72 -17.35 -5.65
N GLN A 7 1.85 -18.02 -5.83
CA GLN A 7 2.85 -18.17 -4.78
C GLN A 7 3.60 -16.84 -4.55
N ILE A 8 4.03 -16.59 -3.31
CA ILE A 8 4.86 -15.42 -2.97
C ILE A 8 6.32 -15.75 -3.25
N GLN A 9 6.69 -15.58 -4.52
CA GLN A 9 8.05 -15.73 -5.04
C GLN A 9 8.32 -14.67 -6.11
N ARG A 10 9.59 -14.47 -6.49
CA ARG A 10 9.96 -13.54 -7.56
C ARG A 10 9.24 -13.91 -8.87
N ILE A 11 8.51 -12.97 -9.46
CA ILE A 11 7.89 -13.13 -10.78
C ILE A 11 8.99 -13.09 -11.85
N THR A 12 9.14 -14.17 -12.61
CA THR A 12 10.18 -14.33 -13.63
C THR A 12 9.88 -13.47 -14.86
N ASP A 13 8.64 -13.56 -15.38
CA ASP A 13 8.18 -12.77 -16.51
C ASP A 13 8.19 -11.27 -16.19
N GLU A 14 8.95 -10.51 -16.97
CA GLU A 14 9.20 -9.09 -16.72
C GLU A 14 7.95 -8.22 -16.90
N ARG A 15 7.14 -8.50 -17.92
CA ARG A 15 5.91 -7.74 -18.18
C ARG A 15 4.91 -7.93 -17.04
N ASN A 16 4.70 -9.17 -16.60
CA ASN A 16 3.84 -9.50 -15.48
C ASN A 16 4.39 -8.94 -14.16
N ARG A 17 5.72 -8.95 -13.97
CA ARG A 17 6.36 -8.32 -12.81
C ARG A 17 6.10 -6.81 -12.78
N GLN A 18 6.24 -6.11 -13.91
CA GLN A 18 6.00 -4.67 -14.00
C GLN A 18 4.54 -4.30 -13.74
N VAL A 19 3.59 -5.03 -14.34
CA VAL A 19 2.15 -4.82 -14.11
C VAL A 19 1.80 -5.11 -12.65
N THR A 20 2.32 -6.21 -12.10
CA THR A 20 2.07 -6.58 -10.70
C THR A 20 2.67 -5.57 -9.74
N PHE A 21 3.89 -5.09 -9.99
CA PHE A 21 4.53 -4.05 -9.19
C PHE A 21 3.67 -2.79 -9.16
N THR A 22 3.24 -2.31 -10.33
CA THR A 22 2.41 -1.11 -10.45
C THR A 22 1.12 -1.24 -9.62
N LYS A 23 0.40 -2.36 -9.79
CA LYS A 23 -0.87 -2.60 -9.08
C LYS A 23 -0.69 -2.80 -7.57
N ARG A 24 0.30 -3.61 -7.15
CA ARG A 24 0.54 -3.90 -5.73
C ARG A 24 1.10 -2.69 -4.98
N LYS A 25 1.99 -1.90 -5.62
CA LYS A 25 2.51 -0.65 -5.07
C LYS A 25 1.36 0.31 -4.74
N PHE A 26 0.45 0.52 -5.68
CA PHE A 26 -0.72 1.36 -5.45
C PHE A 26 -1.64 0.80 -4.35
N GLY A 27 -1.92 -0.51 -4.38
CA GLY A 27 -2.74 -1.15 -3.33
C GLY A 27 -2.12 -1.03 -1.92
N LEU A 28 -0.80 -1.10 -1.81
CA LEU A 28 -0.07 -0.89 -0.55
C LEU A 28 -0.16 0.57 -0.08
N MET A 29 0.05 1.53 -0.98
CA MET A 29 -0.10 2.97 -0.66
C MET A 29 -1.53 3.29 -0.22
N LYS A 30 -2.55 2.71 -0.88
CA LYS A 30 -3.95 2.87 -0.47
C LYS A 30 -4.19 2.34 0.95
N LYS A 31 -3.63 1.17 1.30
CA LYS A 31 -3.74 0.60 2.65
C LYS A 31 -3.02 1.44 3.70
N ALA A 32 -1.86 2.00 3.36
CA ALA A 32 -1.15 2.95 4.23
C ALA A 32 -1.99 4.22 4.46
N TYR A 33 -2.58 4.79 3.40
CA TYR A 33 -3.52 5.91 3.52
C TYR A 33 -4.70 5.60 4.44
N GLU A 34 -5.41 4.49 4.18
CA GLU A 34 -6.54 4.05 5.01
C GLU A 34 -6.14 3.93 6.48
N LEU A 35 -5.00 3.31 6.78
CA LEU A 35 -4.51 3.16 8.15
C LEU A 35 -4.17 4.51 8.80
N SER A 36 -3.49 5.42 8.09
CA SER A 36 -3.15 6.75 8.61
C SER A 36 -4.38 7.57 8.99
N VAL A 37 -5.43 7.51 8.17
CA VAL A 37 -6.67 8.25 8.43
C VAL A 37 -7.49 7.61 9.55
N LEU A 38 -7.64 6.29 9.55
CA LEU A 38 -8.48 5.59 10.53
C LEU A 38 -7.90 5.63 11.95
N CYS A 39 -6.59 5.63 12.07
CA CYS A 39 -5.90 5.49 13.35
C CYS A 39 -5.09 6.74 13.74
N ASP A 40 -5.22 7.84 13.00
CA ASP A 40 -4.48 9.09 13.21
C ASP A 40 -2.97 8.85 13.41
N CYS A 41 -2.34 8.24 12.41
CA CYS A 41 -0.92 7.89 12.47
C CYS A 41 -0.12 8.36 11.26
N GLU A 42 1.15 8.67 11.50
CA GLU A 42 2.10 9.09 10.47
C GLU A 42 2.80 7.86 9.86
N ILE A 43 2.78 7.74 8.54
CA ILE A 43 3.34 6.61 7.83
C ILE A 43 4.25 7.11 6.71
N ALA A 44 5.47 6.58 6.66
CA ALA A 44 6.38 6.70 5.53
C ALA A 44 6.63 5.32 4.91
N LEU A 45 6.68 5.27 3.58
CA LEU A 45 6.96 4.08 2.79
C LEU A 45 7.98 4.40 1.71
N ILE A 46 9.07 3.62 1.68
CA ILE A 46 10.15 3.73 0.70
C ILE A 46 10.25 2.40 -0.06
N ILE A 47 10.25 2.45 -1.39
CA ILE A 47 10.34 1.28 -2.26
C ILE A 47 11.40 1.53 -3.33
N PHE A 48 12.43 0.69 -3.37
CA PHE A 48 13.35 0.59 -4.50
C PHE A 48 12.96 -0.60 -5.36
N ASN A 49 12.86 -0.40 -6.67
CA ASN A 49 12.67 -1.52 -7.60
C ASN A 49 14.02 -2.15 -8.00
N HIS A 50 13.98 -3.20 -8.83
CA HIS A 50 15.20 -3.89 -9.28
C HIS A 50 16.13 -3.04 -10.17
N SER A 51 15.66 -1.88 -10.63
CA SER A 51 16.45 -0.90 -11.40
C SER A 51 16.89 0.27 -10.52
N ASN A 52 16.81 0.13 -9.19
CA ASN A 52 17.12 1.17 -8.21
C ASN A 52 16.32 2.48 -8.37
N LYS A 53 15.15 2.42 -9.03
CA LYS A 53 14.23 3.56 -9.07
C LYS A 53 13.49 3.66 -7.74
N LEU A 54 13.54 4.85 -7.14
CA LEU A 54 12.84 5.20 -5.91
C LEU A 54 11.37 5.49 -6.17
N PHE A 55 10.51 4.90 -5.35
CA PHE A 55 9.10 5.25 -5.22
C PHE A 55 8.81 5.44 -3.73
N GLN A 56 8.13 6.53 -3.39
CA GLN A 56 7.86 6.87 -1.99
C GLN A 56 6.41 7.30 -1.77
N TYR A 57 5.95 7.18 -0.53
CA TYR A 57 4.68 7.70 -0.06
C TYR A 57 4.84 8.15 1.40
N ALA A 58 4.28 9.30 1.75
CA ALA A 58 4.09 9.74 3.12
C ALA A 58 2.61 10.11 3.31
N SER A 59 2.05 9.83 4.49
CA SER A 59 0.69 10.29 4.82
C SER A 59 0.62 11.81 5.00
N THR A 60 1.74 12.43 5.37
CA THR A 60 1.91 13.88 5.52
C THR A 60 3.05 14.36 4.63
N ASP A 61 4.24 14.51 5.20
CA ASP A 61 5.46 14.98 4.54
C ASP A 61 6.59 13.99 4.80
N MET A 62 7.33 13.61 3.74
CA MET A 62 8.37 12.58 3.86
C MET A 62 9.51 13.03 4.77
N ASP A 63 9.97 14.27 4.61
CA ASP A 63 11.12 14.78 5.34
C ASP A 63 10.80 14.91 6.83
N LYS A 64 9.58 15.33 7.18
CA LYS A 64 9.13 15.36 8.57
C LYS A 64 9.10 13.99 9.23
N VAL A 65 8.58 12.97 8.55
CA VAL A 65 8.51 11.61 9.13
C VAL A 65 9.91 11.00 9.24
N LEU A 66 10.80 11.26 8.29
CA LEU A 66 12.19 10.79 8.35
C LEU A 66 13.00 11.52 9.43
N LEU A 67 12.82 12.83 9.58
CA LEU A 67 13.45 13.60 10.66
C LEU A 67 13.00 13.03 12.01
N LYS A 68 11.69 12.86 12.21
CA LYS A 68 11.13 12.21 13.40
C LYS A 68 11.75 10.83 13.61
N TYR A 69 11.91 10.01 12.57
CA TYR A 69 12.57 8.70 12.69
C TYR A 69 14.01 8.80 13.22
N THR A 70 14.79 9.80 12.80
CA THR A 70 16.17 10.00 13.28
C THR A 70 16.28 10.50 14.72
N GLU A 71 15.22 11.11 15.25
CA GLU A 71 15.17 11.59 16.63
C GLU A 71 14.85 10.48 17.64
N TYR A 72 14.34 9.34 17.17
CA TYR A 72 14.05 8.18 18.02
C TYR A 72 15.25 7.23 18.06
N ASN A 73 15.68 6.87 19.28
CA ASN A 73 16.85 6.00 19.47
C ASN A 73 16.57 4.54 19.06
N GLU A 74 15.38 4.01 19.38
CA GLU A 74 14.98 2.63 19.07
C GLU A 74 13.49 2.54 18.73
N PRO A 75 13.10 1.70 17.75
CA PRO A 75 11.70 1.46 17.43
C PRO A 75 11.02 0.60 18.50
N HIS A 76 9.77 0.94 18.87
CA HIS A 76 8.96 0.11 19.77
C HIS A 76 8.67 -1.29 19.18
N GLU A 77 8.49 -1.38 17.86
CA GLU A 77 8.39 -2.65 17.15
C GLU A 77 9.18 -2.57 15.83
N SER A 78 10.01 -3.58 15.57
CA SER A 78 10.74 -3.73 14.31
C SER A 78 10.48 -5.12 13.72
N ARG A 79 10.19 -5.18 12.42
CA ARG A 79 9.88 -6.41 11.69
C ARG A 79 10.64 -6.47 10.38
N THR A 80 11.13 -7.66 10.06
CA THR A 80 11.77 -8.02 8.81
C THR A 80 10.94 -9.07 8.05
N ASN A 81 11.35 -9.39 6.83
CA ASN A 81 10.72 -10.50 6.08
C ASN A 81 10.80 -11.84 6.83
N ALA A 82 11.84 -12.07 7.63
CA ALA A 82 11.98 -13.31 8.39
C ALA A 82 10.89 -13.42 9.49
N ASP A 83 10.65 -12.34 10.22
CA ASP A 83 9.63 -12.29 11.29
C ASP A 83 8.22 -12.49 10.72
N ILE A 84 7.94 -11.91 9.55
CA ILE A 84 6.65 -12.07 8.86
C ILE A 84 6.47 -13.53 8.41
N ILE A 85 7.50 -14.13 7.80
CA ILE A 85 7.46 -15.54 7.37
C ILE A 85 7.25 -16.47 8.57
N GLU A 86 7.94 -16.23 9.68
CA GLU A 86 7.78 -17.00 10.91
C GLU A 86 6.36 -16.87 11.47
N THR A 87 5.81 -15.66 11.51
CA THR A 87 4.44 -15.41 11.97
C THR A 87 3.41 -16.14 11.10
N LEU A 88 3.60 -16.13 9.77
CA LEU A 88 2.72 -16.86 8.84
C LEU A 88 2.80 -18.38 9.02
N ARG A 89 3.98 -18.92 9.35
CA ARG A 89 4.18 -20.34 9.65
C ARG A 89 3.58 -20.74 10.99
N LYS A 90 3.75 -19.91 12.03
CA LYS A 90 3.17 -20.14 13.38
C LYS A 90 1.64 -20.05 13.38
N LYS A 91 1.08 -19.11 12.60
CA LYS A 91 -0.37 -19.06 12.32
C LYS A 91 -0.86 -20.22 11.46
N GLY A 92 0.08 -20.99 10.90
CA GLY A 92 -0.10 -22.39 10.56
C GLY A 92 -1.27 -22.70 9.67
N PHE A 93 -1.59 -21.92 8.63
CA PHE A 93 -2.65 -22.27 7.68
C PHE A 93 -3.95 -22.77 8.38
N ASN A 94 -4.24 -22.25 9.58
CA ASN A 94 -5.44 -22.61 10.31
C ASN A 94 -6.57 -21.88 9.60
N GLY A 95 -7.41 -22.68 8.97
CA GLY A 95 -8.52 -22.23 8.15
C GLY A 95 -9.35 -21.16 8.84
N CYS A 96 -9.99 -20.37 8.00
CA CYS A 96 -11.25 -19.73 8.30
C CYS A 96 -12.10 -20.61 9.24
N ASN A 97 -12.02 -20.34 10.55
CA ASN A 97 -13.12 -20.54 11.47
C ASN A 97 -13.51 -19.12 11.88
N SER A 98 -14.14 -18.39 10.95
CA SER A 98 -15.12 -17.41 11.40
C SER A 98 -16.22 -18.20 12.08
N PRO A 99 -16.64 -17.84 13.30
CA PRO A 99 -17.97 -18.22 13.75
C PRO A 99 -18.94 -17.69 12.70
N GLU A 100 -19.79 -18.55 12.13
CA GLU A 100 -20.93 -18.07 11.35
C GLU A 100 -21.77 -17.18 12.26
N PRO A 101 -22.06 -15.92 11.89
CA PRO A 101 -23.12 -15.18 12.53
C PRO A 101 -24.42 -15.66 11.90
N ASP A 102 -25.14 -16.51 12.64
CA ASP A 102 -26.59 -16.67 12.45
C ASP A 102 -27.23 -15.28 12.60
N GLY A 103 -27.71 -14.72 11.50
CA GLY A 103 -28.25 -13.35 11.48
C GLY A 103 -28.73 -12.96 10.10
N ASP A 104 -29.95 -13.39 9.79
CA ASP A 104 -30.88 -12.70 8.90
C ASP A 104 -30.93 -11.21 9.25
N ASP A 105 -30.52 -10.35 8.32
CA ASP A 105 -31.16 -9.05 8.14
C ASP A 105 -30.92 -8.54 6.71
N SER A 106 -31.99 -8.59 5.92
CA SER A 106 -32.13 -7.96 4.63
C SER A 106 -32.20 -6.44 4.75
N ILE A 107 -31.23 -5.69 4.21
CA ILE A 107 -31.41 -4.27 3.89
C ILE A 107 -30.73 -3.90 2.55
N ASP A 108 -31.61 -3.79 1.55
CA ASP A 108 -31.70 -2.83 0.44
C ASP A 108 -30.49 -2.53 -0.48
N GLN A 109 -30.70 -2.83 -1.77
CA GLN A 109 -29.84 -2.42 -2.88
C GLN A 109 -30.15 -0.97 -3.28
N SER A 110 -29.19 -0.08 -3.09
CA SER A 110 -29.12 1.17 -3.85
C SER A 110 -28.03 1.06 -4.93
N PRO A 111 -28.39 1.06 -6.23
CA PRO A 111 -27.41 1.08 -7.31
C PRO A 111 -26.89 2.52 -7.49
N LEU A 112 -25.61 2.64 -7.87
CA LEU A 112 -24.89 3.82 -8.41
C LEU A 112 -23.67 4.29 -7.59
N GLN A 113 -22.60 3.49 -7.54
CA GLN A 113 -21.25 4.08 -7.45
C GLN A 113 -20.07 3.16 -7.87
N GLU A 114 -20.21 2.28 -8.87
CA GLU A 114 -19.11 1.37 -9.25
C GLU A 114 -18.24 1.78 -10.45
N ASP A 115 -18.54 2.90 -11.14
CA ASP A 115 -17.83 3.23 -12.39
C ASP A 115 -16.60 4.13 -12.28
N LYS A 116 -16.19 4.59 -11.09
CA LYS A 116 -15.07 5.55 -10.96
C LYS A 116 -13.65 4.96 -10.81
N TYR A 117 -13.48 3.64 -10.77
CA TYR A 117 -12.16 3.04 -10.48
C TYR A 117 -11.58 2.17 -11.60
N ARG A 118 -11.93 2.48 -12.87
CA ARG A 118 -11.33 1.79 -14.03
C ARG A 118 -10.20 2.54 -14.71
N ASN A 119 -10.06 3.85 -14.51
CA ASN A 119 -9.08 4.63 -15.27
C ASN A 119 -7.81 4.94 -14.48
N SER A 120 -6.72 4.26 -14.87
CA SER A 120 -5.35 4.55 -14.40
C SER A 120 -4.94 5.98 -14.75
N GLU A 121 -5.48 6.55 -15.83
CA GLU A 121 -5.12 7.87 -16.35
C GLU A 121 -5.69 9.01 -15.49
N GLU A 122 -6.91 8.88 -14.96
CA GLU A 122 -7.49 9.89 -14.05
C GLU A 122 -6.75 9.97 -12.72
N LEU A 123 -6.22 8.84 -12.23
CA LEU A 123 -5.41 8.82 -11.01
C LEU A 123 -4.01 9.41 -11.23
N ASP A 124 -3.40 9.20 -12.39
CA ASP A 124 -2.16 9.89 -12.77
C ASP A 124 -2.38 11.40 -12.93
N ILE A 125 -3.55 11.81 -13.44
CA ILE A 125 -3.96 13.23 -13.51
C ILE A 125 -4.18 13.80 -12.11
N LEU A 126 -4.76 13.03 -11.18
CA LEU A 126 -4.95 13.44 -9.80
C LEU A 126 -3.60 13.65 -9.09
N PHE A 127 -2.66 12.72 -9.26
CA PHE A 127 -1.29 12.86 -8.76
C PHE A 127 -0.54 14.05 -9.39
N LYS A 128 -0.74 14.33 -10.68
CA LYS A 128 -0.19 15.53 -11.33
C LYS A 128 -0.83 16.83 -10.82
N ARG A 129 -2.13 16.83 -10.53
CA ARG A 129 -2.86 18.02 -10.06
C ARG A 129 -2.47 18.41 -8.63
N TYR A 130 -2.15 17.45 -7.77
CA TYR A 130 -1.66 17.71 -6.41
C TYR A 130 -0.12 17.75 -6.31
N GLY A 131 0.60 17.48 -7.40
CA GLY A 131 2.07 17.42 -7.45
C GLY A 131 2.77 18.68 -7.99
N VAL A 132 2.08 19.80 -8.15
CA VAL A 132 2.69 21.06 -8.61
C VAL A 132 2.65 22.10 -7.50
N SER A 133 3.66 22.06 -6.63
CA SER A 133 4.16 23.22 -5.89
C SER A 133 5.52 22.89 -5.26
N VAL A 134 6.54 22.69 -6.09
CA VAL A 134 7.93 22.95 -5.68
C VAL A 134 8.55 23.75 -6.82
N GLY A 135 8.75 25.04 -6.55
CA GLY A 135 9.44 25.96 -7.45
C GLY A 135 10.89 25.54 -7.64
N GLU A 136 11.38 25.81 -8.85
CA GLU A 136 12.80 25.76 -9.18
C GLU A 136 13.54 26.87 -8.41
N ASP A 137 14.28 26.51 -7.36
CA ASP A 137 15.34 27.38 -6.85
C ASP A 137 16.66 26.96 -7.48
N ASN A 138 17.08 27.77 -8.45
CA ASN A 138 18.38 27.76 -9.09
C ASN A 138 19.49 28.03 -8.05
N PHE A 139 20.47 27.14 -7.96
CA PHE A 139 21.75 27.48 -7.33
C PHE A 139 22.77 27.87 -8.43
N HIS A 140 23.28 29.09 -8.30
CA HIS A 140 24.52 29.56 -8.91
C HIS A 140 25.72 29.14 -8.05
#